data_AF-A0A090TAG3-F1
#
_entry.id   AF-A0A090TAG3-F1
#
_cell.length_a   1.000
_cell.length_b   1.000
_cell.length_c   1.000
_cell.angle_alpha   90.00
_cell.angle_beta   90.00
_cell.angle_gamma   90.00
#
_symmetry.space_group_name_H-M   'P 1'
#
loop_
_entity.id
_entity.type
_entity.pdbx_description
1 polymer ?
#
loop_
_entity_poly.entity_id
_entity_poly.type
_entity_poly.pdbx_seq_one_letter_code
_entity_poly.pdbx_strand_id
1 'polypeptide(L)'
;MLIGIQFDLIYCLLFGALISPTDPIAVLAIVKKLNAPQRVSTQVEGESLFNDGFGLVIFVTLFTIAFGSEAPTLGSVTALFLQEAIGGIVYGFVLGLVFHYLISSTDDHSMELLLTIGIPTAATPLLNSCMSQGHSLWWYRVL
;
A
#
# COMPACT_ATOMS: atom_id res chain seq x y z
N MET A 1 14.55 7.02 -28.98
CA MET A 1 15.14 7.07 -30.34
C MET A 1 15.89 5.77 -30.66
N LEU A 2 15.21 4.60 -30.66
CA LEU A 2 15.81 3.35 -31.17
C LEU A 2 14.80 2.29 -31.66
N ILE A 3 13.47 2.46 -31.44
CA ILE A 3 12.42 1.51 -31.89
C ILE A 3 11.26 2.22 -32.65
N GLY A 4 11.40 3.49 -33.04
CA GLY A 4 10.31 4.22 -33.73
C GLY A 4 9.05 4.48 -32.87
N ILE A 5 8.95 3.88 -31.68
CA ILE A 5 7.97 4.21 -30.66
C ILE A 5 8.48 5.44 -29.90
N GLN A 6 7.74 6.54 -29.99
CA GLN A 6 7.96 7.72 -29.15
C GLN A 6 7.31 7.46 -27.78
N PHE A 7 8.05 6.79 -26.90
CA PHE A 7 7.65 6.73 -25.50
C PHE A 7 7.97 8.07 -24.86
N ASP A 8 6.91 8.77 -24.43
CA ASP A 8 7.08 9.94 -23.59
C ASP A 8 7.71 9.52 -22.25
N LEU A 9 8.64 10.33 -21.75
CA LEU A 9 9.41 10.04 -20.54
C LEU A 9 8.50 9.77 -19.35
N ILE A 10 7.35 10.45 -19.32
CA ILE A 10 6.35 10.29 -18.27
C ILE A 10 5.84 8.85 -18.15
N TYR A 11 5.65 8.13 -19.27
CA TYR A 11 5.20 6.75 -19.24
C TYR A 11 6.29 5.79 -18.74
N CYS A 12 7.56 6.08 -19.05
CA CYS A 12 8.68 5.32 -18.50
C CYS A 12 8.80 5.52 -16.99
N LEU A 13 8.63 6.76 -16.51
CA LEU A 13 8.64 7.06 -15.08
C LEU A 13 7.44 6.43 -14.36
N LEU A 14 6.25 6.50 -14.96
CA LEU A 14 5.04 5.89 -14.41
C LEU A 14 5.19 4.38 -14.28
N PHE A 15 5.70 3.73 -15.33
CA PHE A 15 6.00 2.30 -15.29
C PHE A 15 7.07 1.97 -14.24
N GLY A 16 8.13 2.78 -14.16
CA GLY A 16 9.17 2.64 -13.15
C GLY A 16 8.63 2.72 -11.73
N ALA A 17 7.76 3.69 -11.44
CA ALA A 17 7.10 3.84 -10.15
C ALA A 17 6.19 2.65 -9.82
N LEU A 18 5.48 2.12 -10.83
CA LEU A 18 4.61 0.94 -10.67
C LEU A 18 5.39 -0.33 -10.29
N ILE A 19 6.60 -0.52 -10.83
CA ILE A 19 7.43 -1.70 -10.57
C ILE A 19 8.47 -1.50 -9.45
N SER A 20 8.56 -0.28 -8.90
CA SER A 20 9.53 0.07 -7.86
C SER A 20 9.30 -0.63 -6.51
N PRO A 21 8.05 -0.87 -6.06
CA PRO A 21 7.80 -1.66 -4.86
C PRO A 21 8.48 -3.03 -4.93
N THR A 22 9.20 -3.37 -3.86
CA THR A 22 9.99 -4.60 -3.77
C THR A 22 9.38 -5.53 -2.75
N ASP A 23 9.28 -6.81 -3.07
CA ASP A 23 8.81 -7.85 -2.14
C ASP A 23 10.02 -8.47 -1.40
N PRO A 24 10.09 -8.41 -0.05
CA PRO A 24 11.23 -8.88 0.70
C PRO A 24 11.16 -10.39 0.96
N ILE A 25 10.10 -11.12 0.58
CA ILE A 25 9.88 -12.53 0.93
C ILE A 25 11.07 -13.41 0.57
N ALA A 26 11.62 -13.25 -0.64
CA ALA A 26 12.77 -14.03 -1.09
C ALA A 26 14.03 -13.74 -0.25
N VAL A 27 14.27 -12.48 0.07
CA VAL A 27 15.41 -12.05 0.90
C VAL A 27 15.24 -12.56 2.33
N LEU A 28 14.05 -12.44 2.90
CA LEU A 28 13.74 -12.91 4.25
C LEU A 28 13.90 -14.42 4.38
N ALA A 29 13.54 -15.19 3.35
CA ALA A 29 13.75 -16.63 3.33
C ALA A 29 15.25 -16.99 3.42
N ILE A 30 16.12 -16.23 2.75
CA ILE A 30 17.58 -16.42 2.81
C ILE A 30 18.13 -15.98 4.17
N VAL A 31 17.76 -14.80 4.64
CA VAL A 31 18.19 -14.24 5.94
C VAL A 31 17.84 -15.18 7.09
N LYS A 32 16.66 -15.80 7.06
CA LYS A 32 16.26 -16.83 8.04
C LYS A 32 17.11 -18.10 7.95
N LYS A 33 17.43 -18.59 6.74
CA LYS A 33 18.32 -19.75 6.55
C LYS A 33 19.73 -19.52 7.08
N LEU A 34 20.19 -18.27 7.07
CA LEU A 34 21.52 -17.87 7.57
C LEU A 34 21.57 -17.70 9.10
N ASN A 35 20.48 -17.97 9.83
CA ASN A 35 20.37 -17.70 11.28
C ASN A 35 20.71 -16.25 11.65
N ALA A 36 20.37 -15.30 10.77
CA ALA A 36 20.61 -13.89 11.05
C ALA A 36 19.72 -13.37 12.20
N PRO A 37 20.16 -12.33 12.93
CA PRO A 37 19.36 -11.73 13.99
C PRO A 37 18.01 -11.20 13.47
N GLN A 38 16.95 -11.32 14.28
CA GLN A 38 15.61 -10.81 13.94
C GLN A 38 15.61 -9.34 13.51
N ARG A 39 16.51 -8.53 14.09
CA ARG A 39 16.69 -7.12 13.72
C ARG A 39 16.93 -6.92 12.22
N VAL A 40 17.67 -7.83 11.57
CA VAL A 40 17.94 -7.74 10.12
C VAL A 40 16.66 -8.01 9.32
N SER A 41 15.87 -9.02 9.71
CA SER A 41 14.58 -9.30 9.08
C SER A 41 13.61 -8.13 9.22
N THR A 42 13.50 -7.56 10.43
CA THR A 42 12.63 -6.39 10.67
C THR A 42 13.07 -5.16 9.89
N GLN A 43 14.38 -4.94 9.72
CA GLN A 43 14.89 -3.83 8.91
C GLN A 43 14.55 -4.02 7.42
N VAL A 44 14.75 -5.22 6.88
CA VAL A 44 14.44 -5.54 5.47
C VAL A 44 12.93 -5.44 5.19
N GLU A 45 12.09 -5.97 6.08
CA GLU A 45 10.63 -5.82 6.00
C GLU A 45 10.24 -4.34 6.04
N GLY A 46 10.84 -3.57 6.95
CA GLY A 46 10.59 -2.14 7.09
C GLY A 46 10.97 -1.37 5.82
N GLU A 47 12.16 -1.58 5.26
CA GLU A 47 12.60 -0.89 4.04
C GLU A 47 11.68 -1.17 2.85
N SER A 48 11.25 -2.41 2.68
CA SER A 48 10.30 -2.79 1.63
C SER A 48 8.93 -2.13 1.85
N LEU A 49 8.41 -2.12 3.08
CA LEU A 49 7.11 -1.50 3.39
C LEU A 49 7.13 0.02 3.15
N PHE A 50 8.21 0.69 3.54
CA PHE A 50 8.38 2.11 3.24
C PHE A 50 8.49 2.35 1.73
N ASN A 51 9.25 1.51 1.01
CA ASN A 51 9.40 1.60 -0.43
C ASN A 51 8.06 1.43 -1.18
N ASP A 52 7.20 0.51 -0.73
CA ASP A 52 5.85 0.33 -1.30
C ASP A 52 5.00 1.60 -1.18
N GLY A 53 4.97 2.19 0.03
CA GLY A 53 4.24 3.45 0.27
C GLY A 53 4.76 4.63 -0.56
N PHE A 54 6.08 4.80 -0.68
CA PHE A 54 6.66 5.84 -1.54
C PHE A 54 6.40 5.57 -3.04
N GLY A 55 6.48 4.30 -3.47
CA GLY A 55 6.18 3.88 -4.83
C GLY A 55 4.76 4.26 -5.25
N LEU A 56 3.78 4.00 -4.39
CA LEU A 56 2.38 4.39 -4.61
C LEU A 56 2.22 5.90 -4.79
N VAL A 57 2.79 6.72 -3.91
CA VAL A 57 2.66 8.18 -3.97
C VAL A 57 3.30 8.76 -5.22
N ILE A 58 4.47 8.25 -5.61
CA ILE A 58 5.14 8.63 -6.86
C ILE A 58 4.29 8.21 -8.06
N PHE A 59 3.75 6.99 -8.06
CA PHE A 59 2.85 6.49 -9.10
C PHE A 59 1.63 7.39 -9.28
N VAL A 60 0.87 7.68 -8.22
CA VAL A 60 -0.34 8.53 -8.28
C VAL A 60 0.00 9.95 -8.76
N THR A 61 1.15 10.48 -8.35
CA THR A 61 1.63 11.80 -8.79
C THR A 61 1.92 11.80 -10.29
N LEU A 62 2.70 10.84 -10.78
CA LEU A 62 3.03 10.70 -12.20
C LEU A 62 1.79 10.37 -13.04
N PHE A 63 0.86 9.58 -12.52
CA PHE A 63 -0.40 9.26 -13.16
C PHE A 63 -1.24 10.53 -13.36
N THR A 64 -1.30 11.39 -12.34
CA THR A 64 -2.00 12.68 -12.43
C THR A 64 -1.30 13.63 -13.41
N ILE A 65 0.03 13.58 -13.53
CA ILE A 65 0.74 14.36 -14.56
C ILE A 65 0.46 13.83 -15.97
N ALA A 66 0.44 12.51 -16.15
CA ALA A 66 0.27 11.86 -17.45
C ALA A 66 -1.16 11.99 -18.00
N PHE A 67 -2.16 11.86 -17.12
CA PHE A 67 -3.58 11.76 -17.50
C PHE A 67 -4.47 12.86 -16.93
N GLY A 68 -3.96 13.67 -16.00
CA GLY A 68 -4.70 14.76 -15.37
C GLY A 68 -4.62 16.06 -16.17
N SER A 69 -5.53 16.97 -15.84
CA SER A 69 -5.66 18.29 -16.50
C SER A 69 -4.75 19.35 -15.89
N GLU A 70 -4.31 19.15 -14.65
CA GLU A 70 -3.52 20.10 -13.87
C GLU A 70 -2.25 19.43 -13.35
N ALA A 71 -1.13 20.18 -13.39
CA ALA A 71 0.11 19.72 -12.80
C ALA A 71 -0.01 19.70 -11.26
N PRO A 72 0.31 18.59 -10.58
CA PRO A 72 0.30 18.52 -9.13
C PRO A 72 1.35 19.48 -8.57
N THR A 73 0.96 20.21 -7.53
CA THR A 73 1.84 21.10 -6.78
C THR A 73 2.57 20.30 -5.68
N LEU A 74 3.72 20.82 -5.21
CA LEU A 74 4.41 20.22 -4.06
C LEU A 74 3.49 20.11 -2.83
N GLY A 75 2.59 21.09 -2.63
CA GLY A 75 1.59 21.07 -1.58
C GLY A 75 0.59 19.91 -1.75
N SER A 76 0.09 19.66 -2.96
CA SER A 76 -0.84 18.55 -3.20
C SER A 76 -0.18 17.18 -3.05
N VAL A 77 1.08 17.03 -3.46
CA VAL A 77 1.81 15.75 -3.32
C VAL A 77 2.11 15.46 -1.86
N THR A 78 2.56 16.45 -1.10
CA THR A 78 2.82 16.30 0.34
C THR A 78 1.54 16.04 1.12
N ALA A 79 0.43 16.72 0.78
CA ALA A 79 -0.88 16.44 1.38
C ALA A 79 -1.36 15.02 1.08
N LEU A 80 -1.22 14.54 -0.16
CA LEU A 80 -1.49 13.15 -0.55
C LEU A 80 -0.68 12.18 0.30
N PHE A 81 0.65 12.35 0.36
CA PHE A 81 1.52 11.49 1.16
C PHE A 81 1.11 11.46 2.65
N LEU A 82 0.86 12.63 3.25
CA LEU A 82 0.49 12.72 4.66
C LEU A 82 -0.86 12.04 4.91
N GLN A 83 -1.80 12.24 4.01
CA GLN A 83 -3.10 11.61 4.11
C GLN A 83 -2.99 10.09 3.94
N GLU A 84 -2.08 9.58 3.10
CA GLU A 84 -1.92 8.12 2.86
C GLU A 84 -1.27 7.48 4.08
N ALA A 85 -0.21 8.11 4.57
CA ALA A 85 0.51 7.66 5.76
C ALA A 85 -0.38 7.69 7.00
N ILE A 86 -1.01 8.83 7.30
CA ILE A 86 -1.82 9.00 8.52
C ILE A 86 -3.12 8.21 8.40
N GLY A 87 -3.78 8.26 7.24
CA GLY A 87 -5.01 7.50 6.96
C GLY A 87 -4.78 6.00 7.09
N GLY A 88 -3.69 5.49 6.51
CA GLY A 88 -3.28 4.09 6.64
C GLY A 88 -2.99 3.68 8.09
N ILE A 89 -2.27 4.50 8.85
CA ILE A 89 -1.98 4.23 10.28
C ILE A 89 -3.27 4.16 11.10
N VAL A 90 -4.14 5.17 10.98
CA VAL A 90 -5.40 5.23 11.75
C VAL A 90 -6.30 4.06 11.37
N TYR A 91 -6.43 3.79 10.07
CA TYR A 91 -7.28 2.70 9.58
C TYR A 91 -6.75 1.33 9.99
N GLY A 92 -5.45 1.08 9.80
CA GLY A 92 -4.81 -0.17 10.21
C GLY A 92 -4.90 -0.39 11.72
N PHE A 93 -4.76 0.66 12.52
CA PHE A 93 -4.92 0.57 13.97
C PHE A 93 -6.36 0.20 14.38
N VAL A 94 -7.36 0.88 13.81
CA VAL A 94 -8.77 0.57 14.09
C VAL A 94 -9.13 -0.85 13.67
N LEU A 95 -8.74 -1.27 12.46
CA LEU A 95 -8.95 -2.64 12.00
C LEU A 95 -8.22 -3.66 12.88
N GLY A 96 -6.98 -3.38 13.26
CA GLY A 96 -6.18 -4.25 14.12
C GLY A 96 -6.83 -4.46 15.49
N LEU A 97 -7.43 -3.42 16.06
CA LEU A 97 -8.19 -3.53 17.31
C LEU A 97 -9.47 -4.36 17.13
N VAL A 98 -10.22 -4.14 16.05
CA VAL A 98 -11.41 -4.95 15.73
C VAL A 98 -11.04 -6.42 15.53
N PHE A 99 -9.95 -6.68 14.82
CA PHE A 99 -9.40 -8.00 14.59
C PHE A 99 -9.01 -8.71 15.89
N HIS A 100 -8.27 -8.00 16.75
CA HIS A 100 -7.87 -8.51 18.05
C HIS A 100 -9.09 -8.87 18.91
N TYR A 101 -10.10 -7.98 18.94
CA TYR A 101 -11.33 -8.21 19.70
C TYR A 101 -12.11 -9.44 19.20
N LEU A 102 -12.31 -9.56 17.88
CA LEU A 102 -13.06 -10.66 17.27
C LEU A 102 -12.38 -12.02 17.46
N ILE A 103 -11.05 -12.08 17.30
CA ILE A 103 -10.29 -13.31 17.53
C ILE A 103 -10.29 -13.68 19.00
N SER A 104 -10.05 -12.72 19.90
CA SER A 104 -10.06 -12.99 21.35
C SER A 104 -11.42 -13.44 21.89
N SER A 105 -12.50 -13.21 21.16
CA SER A 105 -13.86 -13.62 21.52
C SER A 105 -14.25 -14.98 20.95
N THR A 106 -13.38 -15.61 20.15
CA THR A 106 -13.66 -16.84 19.40
C THR A 106 -12.72 -17.96 19.85
N ASP A 107 -13.26 -19.02 20.42
CA ASP A 107 -12.48 -20.22 20.85
C ASP A 107 -12.40 -21.31 19.77
N ASP A 108 -13.13 -21.16 18.65
CA ASP A 108 -13.16 -22.13 17.55
C ASP A 108 -12.10 -21.84 16.47
N HIS A 109 -11.20 -22.81 16.25
CA HIS A 109 -10.09 -22.71 15.30
C HIS A 109 -10.55 -22.48 13.85
N SER A 110 -11.71 -22.99 13.45
CA SER A 110 -12.27 -22.78 12.11
C SER A 110 -12.74 -21.35 11.93
N MET A 111 -13.33 -20.75 12.97
CA MET A 111 -13.74 -19.34 12.94
C MET A 111 -12.53 -18.40 12.96
N GLU A 112 -11.49 -18.71 13.72
CA GLU A 112 -10.23 -17.94 13.72
C GLU A 112 -9.60 -17.89 12.31
N LEU A 113 -9.60 -19.02 11.60
CA LEU A 113 -9.11 -19.11 10.22
C LEU A 113 -9.98 -18.32 9.23
N LEU A 114 -11.31 -18.36 9.40
CA LEU A 114 -12.22 -17.57 8.57
C LEU A 114 -12.09 -16.07 8.83
N LEU A 115 -11.85 -15.66 10.08
CA LEU A 115 -11.66 -14.26 10.47
C LEU A 115 -10.32 -13.71 9.96
N THR A 116 -9.23 -14.47 10.09
CA THR A 116 -7.88 -14.10 9.60
C THR A 116 -7.82 -13.87 8.10
N ILE A 117 -8.62 -14.57 7.30
CA ILE A 117 -8.68 -14.39 5.84
C ILE A 117 -9.81 -13.44 5.44
N GLY A 118 -10.97 -13.56 6.09
CA GLY A 118 -12.18 -12.83 5.75
C GLY A 118 -12.13 -11.36 6.12
N ILE A 119 -11.57 -11.00 7.27
CA ILE A 119 -11.51 -9.59 7.71
C ILE A 119 -10.62 -8.75 6.79
N PRO A 120 -9.36 -9.13 6.45
CA PRO A 120 -8.54 -8.36 5.53
C PRO A 120 -9.20 -8.19 4.15
N THR A 121 -9.88 -9.23 3.67
CA THR A 121 -10.56 -9.22 2.36
C THR A 121 -11.83 -8.36 2.37
N ALA A 122 -12.62 -8.41 3.45
CA ALA A 122 -13.86 -7.66 3.61
C ALA A 122 -13.62 -6.20 4.01
N ALA A 123 -12.52 -5.90 4.69
CA ALA A 123 -12.19 -4.56 5.16
C ALA A 123 -12.15 -3.54 4.02
N THR A 124 -11.56 -3.89 2.88
CA THR A 124 -11.38 -3.01 1.73
C THR A 124 -12.71 -2.50 1.13
N PRO A 125 -13.68 -3.37 0.76
CA PRO A 125 -14.99 -2.91 0.27
C PRO A 125 -15.90 -2.27 1.35
N LEU A 126 -15.76 -2.66 2.61
CA LEU A 126 -16.59 -2.12 3.71
C LEU A 126 -16.21 -0.67 4.03
N LEU A 127 -14.92 -0.34 3.96
CA LEU A 127 -14.42 1.03 4.05
C LEU A 127 -14.93 1.91 2.90
N ASN A 128 -14.91 1.38 1.68
CA ASN A 128 -15.39 2.08 0.49
C ASN A 128 -16.89 2.44 0.60
N SER A 129 -17.67 1.56 1.24
CA SER A 129 -19.11 1.77 1.46
C SER A 129 -19.40 2.79 2.57
N CYS A 130 -18.60 2.82 3.65
CA CYS A 130 -18.74 3.81 4.73
C CYS A 130 -18.36 5.24 4.28
N MET A 131 -17.40 5.38 3.36
CA MET A 131 -16.91 6.69 2.90
C MET A 131 -17.66 7.24 1.68
N SER A 132 -18.57 6.48 1.07
CA SER A 132 -19.37 6.90 -0.10
C SER A 132 -20.35 8.05 0.16
N GLN A 133 -20.48 8.58 1.39
CA GLN A 133 -21.33 9.73 1.69
C GLN A 133 -20.59 11.08 1.73
N GLY A 134 -19.27 11.11 1.54
CA GLY A 134 -18.50 12.34 1.47
C GLY A 134 -17.32 12.21 0.52
N HIS A 135 -17.34 12.98 -0.57
CA HIS A 135 -16.26 13.18 -1.55
C HIS A 135 -14.86 12.76 -1.07
N SER A 136 -14.41 11.54 -1.39
CA SER A 136 -12.99 11.27 -1.49
C SER A 136 -12.73 10.00 -2.32
N LEU A 137 -12.07 10.21 -3.47
CA LEU A 137 -11.61 9.23 -4.45
C LEU A 137 -10.44 8.36 -3.93
N TRP A 138 -10.40 8.09 -2.63
CA TRP A 138 -9.20 7.61 -1.93
C TRP A 138 -8.69 6.25 -2.41
N TRP A 139 -9.57 5.25 -2.48
CA TRP A 139 -9.16 3.88 -2.77
C TRP A 139 -9.24 3.50 -4.26
N TYR A 140 -10.12 4.15 -5.03
CA TYR A 140 -10.23 3.91 -6.48
C TYR A 140 -9.03 4.43 -7.29
N ARG A 141 -8.17 5.26 -6.70
CA ARG A 141 -6.94 5.77 -7.34
C ARG A 141 -5.70 4.91 -7.04
N VAL A 142 -5.82 3.92 -6.17
CA VAL A 142 -4.74 3.08 -5.63
C VAL A 142 -4.72 1.67 -6.28
N LEU A 143 -5.72 1.34 -7.11
CA LEU A 143 -5.77 0.15 -7.97
C LEU A 143 -5.69 0.55 -9.45
#